data_AF-A0A6S6QQ60-F1
#
_entry.id   AF-A0A6S6QQ60-F1
#
_cell.length_a   1.000
_cell.length_b   1.000
_cell.length_c   1.000
_cell.angle_alpha   90.00
_cell.angle_beta   90.00
_cell.angle_gamma   90.00
#
_symmetry.space_group_name_H-M   'P 1'
#
loop_
_entity.id
_entity.type
_entity.pdbx_description
1 polymer ?
#
loop_
_entity_poly.entity_id
_entity_poly.type
_entity_poly.pdbx_seq_one_letter_code
_entity_poly.pdbx_strand_id
1 'polypeptide(L)'
;MVTPTARPRSVAQDTAEWLLNLDPGPLEAFCTRTIHGFRTPLSIHPARPSSTSTFTVSTPDNRYALRRSIDSAHNADLEREFRMLAGLNQRNFPVPRPLIYCDNEKLIGNAFYVMEHVEGRHYNDPIMPGASSAYRAKAYESLNTVLAQLHSFDPRAIGVATAGNGRNYVADQVERCTKHYVAAKIEDIPEMDKLIAWLPKHLPPDRPSRLVHGDFRIENIVFHPSEPQVIGILNWKLAGLGDPIADAVYHFMAWILMGHGTSGGVSEEELAELGIPALEIYAASYAHRAGLKTIPHFETYFAYNLFRMAVLQGIATRNGKAKSVAQIRPIAALAWAFARRAGAT
;
A
#
# COMPACT_ATOMS: atom_id res chain seq x y z
N MET A 1 30.53 15.99 -31.33
CA MET A 1 30.37 16.23 -29.89
C MET A 1 29.01 15.67 -29.51
N VAL A 2 29.00 14.52 -28.83
CA VAL A 2 27.77 13.87 -28.38
C VAL A 2 27.29 14.63 -27.16
N THR A 3 26.13 15.28 -27.25
CA THR A 3 25.44 15.89 -26.12
C THR A 3 25.19 14.82 -25.06
N PRO A 4 25.56 15.03 -23.78
CA PRO A 4 25.26 14.08 -22.73
C PRO A 4 23.74 14.05 -22.56
N THR A 5 23.12 12.91 -22.83
CA THR A 5 21.74 12.65 -22.44
C THR A 5 21.62 12.86 -20.94
N ALA A 6 20.83 13.85 -20.53
CA ALA A 6 20.58 14.17 -19.14
C ALA A 6 20.11 12.90 -18.41
N ARG A 7 20.78 12.57 -17.30
CA ARG A 7 20.30 11.50 -16.41
C ARG A 7 18.88 11.88 -15.95
N PRO A 8 17.93 10.92 -15.90
CA PRO A 8 16.63 11.19 -15.31
C PRO A 8 16.84 11.68 -13.86
N ARG A 9 16.31 12.88 -13.56
CA ARG A 9 16.36 13.46 -12.21
C ARG A 9 15.63 12.52 -11.25
N SER A 10 16.17 12.36 -10.04
CA SER A 10 15.51 11.54 -9.04
C SER A 10 14.32 12.30 -8.44
N VAL A 11 13.18 11.61 -8.28
CA VAL A 11 11.93 12.19 -7.73
C VAL A 11 12.15 12.81 -6.32
N ALA A 12 13.10 12.27 -5.55
CA ALA A 12 13.45 12.80 -4.24
C ALA A 12 14.16 14.17 -4.32
N GLN A 13 15.00 14.39 -5.34
CA GLN A 13 15.62 15.70 -5.60
C GLN A 13 14.57 16.73 -6.02
N ASP A 14 13.63 16.35 -6.89
CA ASP A 14 12.52 17.21 -7.32
C ASP A 14 11.64 17.67 -6.13
N THR A 15 11.48 16.82 -5.12
CA THR A 15 10.63 17.14 -3.96
C THR A 15 11.24 18.21 -3.06
N ALA A 16 12.52 18.03 -2.71
CA ALA A 16 13.24 18.98 -1.87
C ALA A 16 13.42 20.33 -2.59
N GLU A 17 13.73 20.29 -3.89
CA GLU A 17 13.87 21.50 -4.71
C GLU A 17 12.52 22.22 -4.91
N TRP A 18 11.43 21.49 -5.14
CA TRP A 18 10.09 22.09 -5.21
C TRP A 18 9.68 22.78 -3.91
N LEU A 19 9.85 22.10 -2.75
CA LEU A 19 9.53 22.70 -1.44
C LEU A 19 10.33 23.97 -1.17
N LEU A 20 11.62 23.98 -1.54
CA LEU A 20 12.49 25.16 -1.38
C LEU A 20 12.07 26.35 -2.25
N ASN A 21 11.40 26.10 -3.38
CA ASN A 21 10.99 27.12 -4.34
C ASN A 21 9.49 27.46 -4.26
N LEU A 22 8.74 26.87 -3.33
CA LEU A 22 7.30 27.09 -3.21
C LEU A 22 7.03 28.42 -2.48
N ASP A 23 6.29 29.32 -3.13
CA ASP A 23 5.61 30.43 -2.45
C ASP A 23 4.35 29.90 -1.74
N PRO A 24 4.28 29.91 -0.40
CA PRO A 24 3.12 29.39 0.32
C PRO A 24 1.89 30.31 0.22
N GLY A 25 2.04 31.59 -0.15
CA GLY A 25 0.95 32.58 -0.09
C GLY A 25 -0.32 32.19 -0.86
N PRO A 26 -0.24 31.73 -2.12
CA PRO A 26 -1.39 31.23 -2.86
C PRO A 26 -2.09 30.04 -2.19
N LEU A 27 -1.30 29.10 -1.63
CA LEU A 27 -1.84 27.93 -0.93
C LEU A 27 -2.50 28.34 0.40
N GLU A 28 -1.89 29.26 1.16
CA GLU A 28 -2.44 29.83 2.38
C GLU A 28 -3.80 30.50 2.13
N ALA A 29 -3.88 31.36 1.13
CA ALA A 29 -5.11 32.07 0.76
C ALA A 29 -6.21 31.11 0.26
N PHE A 30 -5.82 30.01 -0.40
CA PHE A 30 -6.75 28.96 -0.81
C PHE A 30 -7.28 28.18 0.41
N CYS A 31 -6.38 27.66 1.25
CA CYS A 31 -6.75 26.85 2.42
C CYS A 31 -7.56 27.64 3.44
N THR A 32 -7.20 28.91 3.71
CA THR A 32 -7.95 29.78 4.64
C THR A 32 -9.40 29.99 4.20
N ARG A 33 -9.66 30.03 2.89
CA ARG A 33 -11.00 30.23 2.32
C ARG A 33 -11.84 28.96 2.27
N THR A 34 -11.19 27.80 2.15
CA THR A 34 -11.84 26.52 1.83
C THR A 34 -11.90 25.55 3.00
N ILE A 35 -10.93 25.59 3.91
CA ILE A 35 -10.83 24.70 5.06
C ILE A 35 -11.23 25.48 6.31
N HIS A 36 -12.36 25.11 6.90
CA HIS A 36 -12.84 25.73 8.14
C HIS A 36 -11.81 25.59 9.27
N GLY A 37 -11.46 26.71 9.91
CA GLY A 37 -10.49 26.74 11.01
C GLY A 37 -9.02 26.70 10.57
N PHE A 38 -8.72 26.74 9.27
CA PHE A 38 -7.35 26.89 8.78
C PHE A 38 -6.81 28.27 9.14
N ARG A 39 -5.58 28.31 9.68
CA ARG A 39 -4.91 29.54 10.12
C ARG A 39 -3.52 29.62 9.54
N THR A 40 -3.09 30.82 9.20
CA THR A 40 -1.75 31.12 8.71
C THR A 40 -0.86 31.62 9.86
N PRO A 41 0.48 31.59 9.74
CA PRO A 41 1.25 31.04 8.61
C PRO A 41 1.21 29.51 8.57
N LEU A 42 1.36 28.93 7.38
CA LEU A 42 1.60 27.49 7.23
C LEU A 42 3.10 27.19 7.09
N SER A 43 3.50 25.99 7.50
CA SER A 43 4.77 25.38 7.11
C SER A 43 4.53 24.02 6.48
N ILE A 44 5.37 23.65 5.51
CA ILE A 44 5.24 22.38 4.77
C ILE A 44 6.53 21.59 4.90
N HIS A 45 6.40 20.31 5.26
CA HIS A 45 7.52 19.38 5.33
C HIS A 45 7.13 18.04 4.68
N PRO A 46 8.08 17.28 4.12
CA PRO A 46 7.81 15.91 3.67
C PRO A 46 7.24 15.07 4.84
N ALA A 47 6.16 14.33 4.60
CA ALA A 47 5.54 13.51 5.65
C ALA A 47 6.48 12.38 6.15
N ARG A 48 7.44 11.98 5.31
CA ARG A 48 8.58 11.12 5.65
C ARG A 48 9.80 11.64 4.89
N PRO A 49 11.04 11.37 5.33
CA PRO A 49 12.25 11.84 4.63
C PRO A 49 12.32 11.49 3.14
N SER A 50 11.74 10.35 2.75
CA SER A 50 11.70 9.88 1.35
C SER A 50 10.36 10.14 0.64
N SER A 51 9.42 10.85 1.27
CA SER A 51 8.10 11.12 0.71
C SER A 51 8.21 12.19 -0.38
N THR A 52 7.69 11.90 -1.57
CA THR A 52 7.77 12.81 -2.72
C THR A 52 6.44 13.42 -3.13
N SER A 53 5.34 12.94 -2.54
CA SER A 53 3.98 13.28 -2.96
C SER A 53 3.00 13.40 -1.78
N THR A 54 3.50 13.27 -0.55
CA THR A 54 2.72 13.49 0.68
C THR A 54 3.52 14.34 1.65
N PHE A 55 2.91 15.40 2.16
CA PHE A 55 3.53 16.44 2.97
C PHE A 55 2.70 16.71 4.21
N THR A 56 3.34 17.01 5.32
CA THR A 56 2.69 17.57 6.50
C THR A 56 2.59 19.07 6.32
N VAL A 57 1.40 19.62 6.50
CA VAL A 57 1.14 21.06 6.54
C VAL A 57 0.79 21.44 7.97
N SER A 58 1.65 22.22 8.61
CA SER A 58 1.46 22.68 9.99
C SER A 58 0.99 24.13 9.99
N THR A 59 0.07 24.43 10.89
CA THR A 59 -0.40 25.77 11.24
C THR A 59 -0.17 25.97 12.75
N PRO A 60 -0.36 27.17 13.33
CA PRO A 60 -0.17 27.38 14.76
C PRO A 60 -0.99 26.41 15.64
N ASP A 61 -2.23 26.12 15.22
CA ASP A 61 -3.20 25.39 16.03
C ASP A 61 -3.45 23.95 15.54
N ASN A 62 -3.12 23.62 14.28
CA ASN A 62 -3.52 22.37 13.63
C ASN A 62 -2.45 21.80 12.70
N ARG A 63 -2.55 20.50 12.43
CA ARG A 63 -1.80 19.80 11.39
C ARG A 63 -2.74 19.18 10.35
N TYR A 64 -2.27 19.18 9.10
CA TYR A 64 -2.94 18.59 7.96
C TYR A 64 -1.94 17.75 7.16
N ALA A 65 -2.44 16.90 6.27
CA ALA A 65 -1.63 16.24 5.26
C ALA A 65 -2.03 16.71 3.87
N LEU A 66 -1.06 17.05 3.03
CA LEU A 66 -1.23 17.44 1.64
C LEU A 66 -0.69 16.33 0.74
N ARG A 67 -1.55 15.78 -0.12
CA ARG A 67 -1.19 14.82 -1.16
C ARG A 67 -1.14 15.57 -2.50
N ARG A 68 0.00 15.55 -3.18
CA ARG A 68 0.22 16.24 -4.46
C ARG A 68 0.51 15.23 -5.57
N SER A 69 0.00 15.49 -6.77
CA SER A 69 0.36 14.69 -7.94
C SER A 69 1.84 14.87 -8.29
N ILE A 70 2.46 13.81 -8.81
CA ILE A 70 3.85 13.84 -9.25
C ILE A 70 3.97 14.62 -10.56
N ASP A 71 3.00 14.46 -11.46
CA ASP A 71 2.87 15.21 -12.72
C ASP A 71 1.39 15.31 -13.14
N SER A 72 1.13 16.04 -14.22
CA SER A 72 -0.23 16.25 -14.73
C SER A 72 -0.90 14.98 -15.27
N ALA A 73 -0.13 13.99 -15.74
CA ALA A 73 -0.67 12.72 -16.23
C ALA A 73 -1.30 11.88 -15.10
N HIS A 74 -0.86 12.08 -13.86
CA HIS A 74 -1.39 11.39 -12.68
C HIS A 74 -2.49 12.18 -11.94
N ASN A 75 -2.93 13.35 -12.44
CA ASN A 75 -3.98 14.14 -11.78
C ASN A 75 -5.31 13.36 -11.65
N ALA A 76 -5.69 12.58 -12.67
CA ALA A 76 -6.91 11.76 -12.64
C ALA A 76 -6.85 10.63 -11.60
N ASP A 77 -5.66 10.07 -11.35
CA ASP A 77 -5.46 9.08 -10.29
C ASP A 77 -5.62 9.71 -8.91
N LEU A 78 -5.10 10.92 -8.73
CA LEU A 78 -5.21 11.66 -7.48
C LEU A 78 -6.66 12.06 -7.16
N GLU A 79 -7.41 12.52 -8.15
CA GLU A 79 -8.84 12.83 -7.98
C GLU A 79 -9.64 11.59 -7.58
N ARG A 80 -9.37 10.45 -8.23
CA ARG A 80 -9.99 9.17 -7.85
C ARG A 80 -9.65 8.78 -6.41
N GLU A 81 -8.38 8.93 -6.00
CA GLU A 81 -7.94 8.69 -4.62
C GLU A 81 -8.74 9.55 -3.63
N PHE A 82 -8.86 10.86 -3.88
CA PHE A 82 -9.64 11.79 -3.06
C PHE A 82 -11.12 11.39 -2.93
N ARG A 83 -11.78 11.08 -4.05
CA ARG A 83 -13.21 10.69 -4.06
C ARG A 83 -13.46 9.39 -3.30
N MET A 84 -12.57 8.42 -3.45
CA MET A 84 -12.63 7.16 -2.71
C MET A 84 -12.48 7.38 -1.20
N LEU A 85 -11.50 8.19 -0.77
CA LEU A 85 -11.34 8.54 0.64
C LEU A 85 -12.59 9.21 1.19
N ALA A 86 -13.24 10.08 0.40
CA ALA A 86 -14.47 10.75 0.82
C ALA A 86 -15.62 9.74 1.00
N GLY A 87 -15.80 8.81 0.06
CA GLY A 87 -16.83 7.77 0.14
C GLY A 87 -16.62 6.77 1.28
N LEU A 88 -15.36 6.48 1.64
CA LEU A 88 -14.99 5.68 2.80
C LEU A 88 -15.24 6.42 4.11
N ASN A 89 -14.83 7.69 4.20
CA ASN A 89 -15.03 8.52 5.38
C ASN A 89 -16.53 8.72 5.70
N GLN A 90 -17.38 8.90 4.69
CA GLN A 90 -18.85 8.96 4.84
C GLN A 90 -19.46 7.70 5.46
N ARG A 91 -18.74 6.57 5.42
CA ARG A 91 -19.14 5.29 6.02
C ARG A 91 -18.46 5.01 7.35
N ASN A 92 -17.81 6.02 7.95
CA ASN A 92 -17.03 5.90 9.17
C ASN A 92 -15.91 4.84 9.07
N PHE A 93 -15.39 4.60 7.87
CA PHE A 93 -14.20 3.77 7.69
C PHE A 93 -12.96 4.57 8.10
N PRO A 94 -11.96 4.00 8.81
CA PRO A 94 -10.84 4.74 9.39
C PRO A 94 -9.82 5.16 8.33
N VAL A 95 -10.15 6.19 7.57
CA VAL A 95 -9.27 6.89 6.63
C VAL A 95 -9.12 8.34 7.06
N PRO A 96 -7.97 8.98 6.76
CA PRO A 96 -7.85 10.42 6.93
C PRO A 96 -8.96 11.14 6.17
N ARG A 97 -9.77 11.91 6.88
CA ARG A 97 -10.86 12.70 6.31
C ARG A 97 -10.31 13.64 5.23
N PRO A 98 -10.72 13.47 3.96
CA PRO A 98 -10.39 14.44 2.92
C PRO A 98 -11.13 15.75 3.19
N LEU A 99 -10.42 16.87 3.04
CA LEU A 99 -10.94 18.21 3.31
C LEU A 99 -11.26 18.96 2.01
N ILE A 100 -10.30 19.00 1.09
CA ILE A 100 -10.44 19.74 -0.16
C ILE A 100 -9.54 19.17 -1.25
N TYR A 101 -10.03 19.11 -2.49
CA TYR A 101 -9.27 18.81 -3.70
C TYR A 101 -9.15 20.06 -4.56
N CYS A 102 -8.00 20.22 -5.22
CA CYS A 102 -7.71 21.34 -6.12
C CYS A 102 -6.88 20.85 -7.30
N ASP A 103 -7.39 21.05 -8.52
CA ASP A 103 -6.72 20.78 -9.79
C ASP A 103 -6.07 22.03 -10.40
N ASN A 104 -6.20 23.20 -9.76
CA ASN A 104 -5.57 24.42 -10.22
C ASN A 104 -4.05 24.38 -10.01
N GLU A 105 -3.33 23.94 -11.04
CA GLU A 105 -1.86 23.82 -11.06
C GLU A 105 -1.15 25.15 -10.81
N LYS A 106 -1.82 26.31 -10.97
CA LYS A 106 -1.23 27.62 -10.66
C LYS A 106 -0.94 27.83 -9.18
N LEU A 107 -1.55 27.05 -8.27
CA LEU A 107 -1.31 27.20 -6.83
C LEU A 107 0.03 26.61 -6.40
N ILE A 108 0.30 25.35 -6.77
CA ILE A 108 1.49 24.63 -6.31
C ILE A 108 2.17 23.75 -7.38
N GLY A 109 1.84 23.99 -8.65
CA GLY A 109 2.43 23.35 -9.83
C GLY A 109 1.77 22.04 -10.29
N ASN A 110 0.95 21.38 -9.47
CA ASN A 110 0.19 20.17 -9.83
C ASN A 110 -1.13 20.14 -9.04
N ALA A 111 -2.04 19.23 -9.42
CA ALA A 111 -3.20 18.93 -8.60
C ALA A 111 -2.80 18.40 -7.21
N PHE A 112 -3.62 18.69 -6.21
CA PHE A 112 -3.43 18.25 -4.84
C PHE A 112 -4.76 18.08 -4.10
N TYR A 113 -4.73 17.38 -2.98
CA TYR A 113 -5.77 17.49 -1.97
C TYR A 113 -5.16 17.62 -0.57
N VAL A 114 -5.93 18.23 0.32
CA VAL A 114 -5.62 18.32 1.75
C VAL A 114 -6.58 17.41 2.51
N MET A 115 -6.06 16.68 3.49
CA MET A 115 -6.79 15.82 4.40
C MET A 115 -6.36 16.10 5.84
N GLU A 116 -7.13 15.59 6.80
CA GLU A 116 -6.73 15.66 8.20
C GLU A 116 -5.40 14.95 8.46
N HIS A 117 -4.65 15.44 9.44
CA HIS A 117 -3.51 14.71 9.99
C HIS A 117 -4.01 13.80 11.11
N VAL A 118 -4.07 12.49 10.87
CA VAL A 118 -4.48 11.51 11.89
C VAL A 118 -3.37 11.34 12.91
N GLU A 119 -3.55 11.90 14.10
CA GLU A 119 -2.59 11.77 15.20
C GLU A 119 -2.71 10.40 15.87
N GLY A 120 -1.63 9.62 15.87
CA GLY A 120 -1.64 8.29 16.47
C GLY A 120 -0.27 7.62 16.51
N ARG A 121 -0.27 6.35 16.92
CA ARG A 121 0.92 5.51 16.94
C ARG A 121 1.17 4.88 15.58
N HIS A 122 2.43 4.89 15.16
CA HIS A 122 2.91 4.25 13.95
C HIS A 122 3.95 3.19 14.30
N TYR A 123 3.87 2.05 13.63
CA TYR A 123 4.88 1.01 13.70
C TYR A 123 5.47 0.81 12.31
N ASN A 124 6.80 0.82 12.20
CA ASN A 124 7.51 0.55 10.95
C ASN A 124 7.90 -0.93 10.81
N ASP A 125 7.59 -1.73 11.83
CA ASP A 125 7.89 -3.15 11.89
C ASP A 125 6.62 -3.88 12.33
N PRO A 126 6.18 -4.93 11.62
CA PRO A 126 5.01 -5.70 11.99
C PRO A 126 5.09 -6.33 13.38
N ILE A 127 6.28 -6.57 13.94
CA ILE A 127 6.37 -7.02 15.32
C ILE A 127 5.97 -5.94 16.33
N MET A 128 5.80 -4.66 15.96
CA MET A 128 5.42 -3.58 16.88
C MET A 128 6.34 -3.47 18.13
N PRO A 129 7.65 -3.19 17.97
CA PRO A 129 8.57 -3.05 19.09
C PRO A 129 8.07 -2.08 20.16
N GLY A 130 8.27 -2.44 21.43
CA GLY A 130 7.80 -1.65 22.58
C GLY A 130 6.32 -1.84 22.93
N ALA A 131 5.52 -2.52 22.10
CA ALA A 131 4.15 -2.91 22.48
C ALA A 131 4.14 -4.18 23.34
N SER A 132 3.22 -4.23 24.31
CA SER A 132 2.96 -5.43 25.12
C SER A 132 2.24 -6.51 24.32
N SER A 133 2.36 -7.77 24.75
CA SER A 133 1.69 -8.91 24.10
C SER A 133 0.17 -8.73 24.00
N ALA A 134 -0.48 -8.31 25.10
CA ALA A 134 -1.92 -8.03 25.11
C ALA A 134 -2.33 -6.89 24.16
N TYR A 135 -1.46 -5.88 23.98
CA TYR A 135 -1.70 -4.82 22.99
C TYR A 135 -1.62 -5.36 21.57
N ARG A 136 -0.58 -6.15 21.24
CA ARG A 136 -0.40 -6.71 19.89
C ARG A 136 -1.57 -7.60 19.49
N ALA A 137 -2.02 -8.48 20.38
CA ALA A 137 -3.17 -9.35 20.12
C ALA A 137 -4.41 -8.55 19.67
N LYS A 138 -4.77 -7.50 20.42
CA LYS A 138 -5.91 -6.63 20.09
C LYS A 138 -5.67 -5.75 18.85
N ALA A 139 -4.43 -5.29 18.65
CA ALA A 139 -4.09 -4.49 17.48
C ALA A 139 -4.21 -5.31 16.19
N TYR A 140 -3.75 -6.57 16.20
CA TYR A 140 -3.96 -7.51 15.11
C TYR A 140 -5.44 -7.83 14.89
N GLU A 141 -6.22 -8.03 15.95
CA GLU A 141 -7.68 -8.17 15.81
C GLU A 141 -8.32 -6.95 15.14
N SER A 142 -7.91 -5.73 15.53
CA SER A 142 -8.38 -4.50 14.91
C SER A 142 -8.00 -4.42 13.42
N LEU A 143 -6.75 -4.76 13.07
CA LEU A 143 -6.29 -4.85 11.67
C LEU A 143 -7.14 -5.82 10.85
N ASN A 144 -7.38 -7.01 11.38
CA ASN A 144 -8.18 -8.04 10.71
C ASN A 144 -9.62 -7.54 10.46
N THR A 145 -10.18 -6.88 11.46
CA THR A 145 -11.55 -6.33 11.42
C THR A 145 -11.68 -5.26 10.35
N VAL A 146 -10.77 -4.27 10.31
CA VAL A 146 -10.86 -3.19 9.32
C VAL A 146 -10.53 -3.68 7.91
N LEU A 147 -9.66 -4.68 7.75
CA LEU A 147 -9.37 -5.30 6.45
C LEU A 147 -10.60 -6.05 5.91
N ALA A 148 -11.26 -6.84 6.74
CA ALA A 148 -12.50 -7.51 6.36
C ALA A 148 -13.63 -6.50 6.05
N GLN A 149 -13.72 -5.42 6.83
CA GLN A 149 -14.67 -4.34 6.58
C GLN A 149 -14.40 -3.64 5.23
N LEU A 150 -13.14 -3.36 4.90
CA LEU A 150 -12.75 -2.79 3.60
C LEU A 150 -13.27 -3.66 2.45
N HIS A 151 -13.00 -4.96 2.54
CA HIS A 151 -13.39 -5.94 1.52
C HIS A 151 -14.90 -6.20 1.44
N SER A 152 -15.68 -5.71 2.41
CA SER A 152 -17.14 -5.77 2.38
C SER A 152 -17.78 -4.68 1.51
N PHE A 153 -17.08 -3.59 1.23
CA PHE A 153 -17.65 -2.47 0.47
C PHE A 153 -17.85 -2.80 -1.01
N ASP A 154 -19.05 -2.49 -1.53
CA ASP A 154 -19.29 -2.41 -2.98
C ASP A 154 -18.62 -1.13 -3.51
N PRO A 155 -17.64 -1.23 -4.42
CA PRO A 155 -16.95 -0.08 -4.98
C PRO A 155 -17.88 0.98 -5.61
N ARG A 156 -19.00 0.55 -6.21
CA ARG A 156 -20.01 1.47 -6.77
C ARG A 156 -20.64 2.34 -5.69
N ALA A 157 -20.83 1.79 -4.50
CA ALA A 157 -21.40 2.52 -3.38
C ALA A 157 -20.43 3.56 -2.80
N ILE A 158 -19.12 3.34 -2.93
CA ILE A 158 -18.05 4.23 -2.42
C ILE A 158 -17.75 5.41 -3.37
N GLY A 159 -18.45 5.52 -4.50
CA GLY A 159 -18.16 6.53 -5.51
C GLY A 159 -16.87 6.24 -6.29
N VAL A 160 -16.34 5.02 -6.17
CA VAL A 160 -15.24 4.50 -6.99
C VAL A 160 -15.86 3.95 -8.27
N ALA A 161 -16.26 4.85 -9.17
CA ALA A 161 -16.56 4.48 -10.55
C ALA A 161 -15.23 4.43 -11.31
N THR A 162 -14.80 3.22 -11.72
CA THR A 162 -13.59 3.05 -12.54
C THR A 162 -13.92 2.33 -13.83
N ALA A 163 -13.21 2.70 -14.90
CA ALA A 163 -13.24 1.99 -16.18
C ALA A 163 -12.80 0.52 -15.97
N GLY A 164 -13.65 -0.42 -16.35
CA GLY A 164 -13.41 -1.86 -16.24
C GLY A 164 -14.41 -2.58 -15.33
N ASN A 165 -14.54 -3.90 -15.51
CA ASN A 165 -15.44 -4.75 -14.73
C ASN A 165 -14.73 -5.43 -13.53
N GLY A 166 -13.43 -5.19 -13.35
CA GLY A 166 -12.60 -5.76 -12.29
C GLY A 166 -12.43 -7.29 -12.34
N ARG A 167 -12.90 -7.93 -13.41
CA ARG A 167 -12.81 -9.39 -13.60
C ARG A 167 -11.38 -9.79 -13.88
N ASN A 168 -11.06 -11.04 -13.59
CA ASN A 168 -9.75 -11.64 -13.88
C ASN A 168 -8.58 -10.88 -13.25
N TYR A 169 -8.80 -10.15 -12.15
CA TYR A 169 -7.80 -9.28 -11.52
C TYR A 169 -6.44 -9.98 -11.36
N VAL A 170 -6.43 -11.17 -10.76
CA VAL A 170 -5.18 -11.92 -10.53
C VAL A 170 -4.51 -12.33 -11.85
N ALA A 171 -5.28 -12.71 -12.87
CA ALA A 171 -4.74 -13.09 -14.18
C ALA A 171 -4.10 -11.89 -14.89
N ASP A 172 -4.76 -10.75 -14.89
CA ASP A 172 -4.23 -9.52 -15.48
C ASP A 172 -2.95 -9.05 -14.75
N GLN A 173 -2.92 -9.19 -13.43
CA GLN A 173 -1.73 -8.91 -12.64
C GLN A 173 -0.57 -9.85 -13.00
N VAL A 174 -0.84 -11.15 -13.14
CA VAL A 174 0.17 -12.15 -13.52
C VAL A 174 0.71 -11.85 -14.92
N GLU A 175 -0.14 -11.58 -15.90
CA GLU A 175 0.28 -11.25 -17.26
C GLU A 175 1.15 -9.99 -17.28
N ARG A 176 0.72 -8.94 -16.58
CA ARG A 176 1.46 -7.68 -16.48
C ARG A 176 2.81 -7.86 -15.78
N CYS A 177 2.84 -8.58 -14.66
CA CYS A 177 4.06 -8.87 -13.92
C CYS A 177 5.03 -9.70 -14.77
N THR A 178 4.55 -10.69 -15.53
CA THR A 178 5.35 -11.46 -16.48
C THR A 178 5.99 -10.56 -17.53
N LYS A 179 5.21 -9.70 -18.20
CA LYS A 179 5.74 -8.76 -19.20
C LYS A 179 6.82 -7.85 -18.61
N HIS A 180 6.59 -7.30 -17.41
CA HIS A 180 7.59 -6.47 -16.76
C HIS A 180 8.85 -7.23 -16.35
N TYR A 181 8.71 -8.44 -15.80
CA TYR A 181 9.86 -9.26 -15.43
C TYR A 181 10.71 -9.59 -16.65
N VAL A 182 10.10 -10.07 -17.74
CA VAL A 182 10.81 -10.39 -18.98
C VAL A 182 11.53 -9.16 -19.55
N ALA A 183 10.86 -8.00 -19.56
CA ALA A 183 11.47 -6.76 -20.05
C ALA A 183 12.60 -6.22 -19.15
N ALA A 184 12.63 -6.60 -17.87
CA ALA A 184 13.61 -6.15 -16.89
C ALA A 184 14.64 -7.24 -16.51
N LYS A 185 14.58 -8.42 -17.12
CA LYS A 185 15.42 -9.58 -16.77
C LYS A 185 16.89 -9.28 -17.08
N ILE A 186 17.73 -9.29 -16.06
CA ILE A 186 19.20 -9.09 -16.17
C ILE A 186 19.93 -10.43 -16.02
N GLU A 187 19.45 -11.30 -15.11
CA GLU A 187 19.97 -12.64 -14.87
C GLU A 187 18.82 -13.64 -14.82
N ASP A 188 19.14 -14.92 -15.07
CA ASP A 188 18.19 -16.02 -14.92
C ASP A 188 17.87 -16.29 -13.45
N ILE A 189 16.57 -16.37 -13.15
CA ILE A 189 16.03 -16.84 -11.88
C ILE A 189 15.07 -17.99 -12.21
N PRO A 190 15.52 -19.26 -12.16
CA PRO A 190 14.74 -20.41 -12.60
C PRO A 190 13.35 -20.49 -11.97
N GLU A 191 13.20 -20.08 -10.71
CA GLU A 191 11.93 -20.04 -10.00
C GLU A 191 10.94 -19.05 -10.63
N MET A 192 11.42 -17.90 -11.13
CA MET A 192 10.55 -16.94 -11.83
C MET A 192 10.06 -17.50 -13.16
N ASP A 193 10.93 -18.17 -13.92
CA ASP A 193 10.55 -18.78 -15.20
C ASP A 193 9.50 -19.90 -14.97
N LYS A 194 9.67 -20.71 -13.91
CA LYS A 194 8.68 -21.71 -13.49
C LYS A 194 7.35 -21.10 -13.07
N LEU A 195 7.37 -20.02 -12.28
CA LEU A 195 6.17 -19.30 -11.84
C LEU A 195 5.41 -18.70 -13.04
N ILE A 196 6.12 -18.11 -14.00
CA ILE A 196 5.54 -17.57 -15.24
C ILE A 196 4.80 -18.65 -16.03
N ALA A 197 5.36 -19.86 -16.10
CA ALA A 197 4.72 -20.98 -16.78
C ALA A 197 3.55 -21.60 -16.00
N TRP A 198 3.63 -21.61 -14.66
CA TRP A 198 2.69 -22.29 -13.79
C TRP A 198 1.47 -21.43 -13.44
N LEU A 199 1.68 -20.17 -13.02
CA LEU A 199 0.61 -19.31 -12.49
C LEU A 199 -0.60 -19.20 -13.43
N PRO A 200 -0.47 -18.90 -14.74
CA PRO A 200 -1.62 -18.73 -15.63
C PRO A 200 -2.55 -19.95 -15.70
N LYS A 201 -2.06 -21.15 -15.37
CA LYS A 201 -2.80 -22.41 -15.43
C LYS A 201 -3.45 -22.81 -14.11
N HIS A 202 -3.11 -22.14 -13.01
CA HIS A 202 -3.48 -22.55 -11.65
C HIS A 202 -4.13 -21.44 -10.83
N LEU A 203 -4.49 -20.32 -11.46
CA LEU A 203 -5.12 -19.21 -10.76
C LEU A 203 -6.48 -19.61 -10.17
N PRO A 204 -6.85 -19.00 -9.02
CA PRO A 204 -8.18 -19.13 -8.47
C PRO A 204 -9.25 -18.70 -9.50
N PRO A 205 -10.47 -19.27 -9.45
CA PRO A 205 -11.56 -18.85 -10.31
C PRO A 205 -11.91 -17.37 -10.07
N ASP A 206 -12.44 -16.70 -11.10
CA ASP A 206 -12.85 -15.30 -11.03
C ASP A 206 -13.90 -15.08 -9.93
N ARG A 207 -13.80 -13.97 -9.21
CA ARG A 207 -14.70 -13.57 -8.11
C ARG A 207 -15.15 -12.14 -8.30
N PRO A 208 -16.32 -11.74 -7.74
CA PRO A 208 -16.73 -10.35 -7.76
C PRO A 208 -15.66 -9.47 -7.11
N SER A 209 -15.21 -8.45 -7.84
CA SER A 209 -14.22 -7.51 -7.34
C SER A 209 -14.77 -6.74 -6.16
N ARG A 210 -13.88 -6.45 -5.22
CA ARG A 210 -14.12 -5.56 -4.08
C ARG A 210 -13.14 -4.41 -4.12
N LEU A 211 -13.39 -3.44 -3.25
CA LEU A 211 -12.40 -2.42 -2.98
C LEU A 211 -11.21 -3.09 -2.29
N VAL A 212 -10.02 -2.95 -2.87
CA VAL A 212 -8.75 -3.42 -2.29
C VAL A 212 -7.86 -2.24 -2.02
N HIS A 213 -7.03 -2.32 -0.97
CA HIS A 213 -6.03 -1.31 -0.66
C HIS A 213 -4.80 -1.43 -1.56
N GLY A 214 -4.37 -2.66 -1.86
CA GLY A 214 -3.23 -2.97 -2.72
C GLY A 214 -1.85 -2.86 -2.06
N ASP A 215 -1.79 -2.24 -0.86
CA ASP A 215 -0.59 -2.11 0.00
C ASP A 215 -0.94 -2.20 1.51
N PHE A 216 -1.87 -3.08 1.90
CA PHE A 216 -2.36 -3.13 3.29
C PHE A 216 -1.31 -3.75 4.23
N ARG A 217 -0.54 -2.90 4.93
CA ARG A 217 0.56 -3.30 5.81
C ARG A 217 0.67 -2.36 7.01
N ILE A 218 1.24 -2.84 8.12
CA ILE A 218 1.32 -2.13 9.41
C ILE A 218 1.96 -0.74 9.28
N GLU A 219 2.91 -0.56 8.38
CA GLU A 219 3.61 0.71 8.14
C GLU A 219 2.70 1.80 7.55
N ASN A 220 1.54 1.40 7.01
CA ASN A 220 0.49 2.27 6.48
C ASN A 220 -0.66 2.47 7.49
N ILE A 221 -0.54 1.96 8.71
CA ILE A 221 -1.60 2.02 9.72
C ILE A 221 -1.26 3.04 10.80
N VAL A 222 -2.28 3.76 11.23
CA VAL A 222 -2.27 4.66 12.40
C VAL A 222 -3.16 4.04 13.47
N PHE A 223 -2.55 3.68 14.59
CA PHE A 223 -3.27 3.20 15.76
C PHE A 223 -3.60 4.36 16.69
N HIS A 224 -4.66 4.20 17.49
CA HIS A 224 -5.01 5.18 18.51
C HIS A 224 -3.82 5.41 19.46
N PRO A 225 -3.58 6.66 19.95
CA PRO A 225 -2.46 6.96 20.84
C PRO A 225 -2.35 6.05 22.06
N SER A 226 -3.48 5.63 22.63
CA SER A 226 -3.53 4.79 23.84
C SER A 226 -4.21 3.43 23.63
N GLU A 227 -4.99 3.24 22.58
CA GLU A 227 -5.84 2.04 22.39
C GLU A 227 -5.38 1.19 21.20
N PRO A 228 -5.56 -0.14 21.23
CA PRO A 228 -5.17 -1.05 20.15
C PRO A 228 -6.18 -1.02 19.00
N GLN A 229 -6.57 0.18 18.55
CA GLN A 229 -7.57 0.38 17.52
C GLN A 229 -6.93 1.08 16.31
N VAL A 230 -7.22 0.60 15.11
CA VAL A 230 -6.91 1.30 13.87
C VAL A 230 -7.82 2.52 13.73
N ILE A 231 -7.21 3.70 13.65
CA ILE A 231 -7.91 4.99 13.46
C ILE A 231 -7.54 5.67 12.13
N GLY A 232 -6.54 5.16 11.42
CA GLY A 232 -6.18 5.65 10.10
C GLY A 232 -5.50 4.57 9.25
N ILE A 233 -5.93 4.45 8.01
CA ILE A 233 -5.28 3.66 6.96
C ILE A 233 -4.77 4.65 5.92
N LEU A 234 -3.47 4.58 5.60
CA LEU A 234 -2.75 5.54 4.76
C LEU A 234 -2.30 4.93 3.44
N ASN A 235 -1.82 5.77 2.52
CA ASN A 235 -1.16 5.36 1.27
C ASN A 235 -2.07 4.54 0.32
N TRP A 236 -3.13 5.20 -0.13
CA TRP A 236 -4.20 4.63 -0.97
C TRP A 236 -3.91 4.64 -2.48
N LYS A 237 -2.69 4.99 -2.88
CA LYS A 237 -2.30 5.14 -4.30
C LYS A 237 -2.47 3.87 -5.15
N LEU A 238 -2.46 2.69 -4.52
CA LEU A 238 -2.62 1.40 -5.20
C LEU A 238 -4.03 0.84 -5.10
N ALA A 239 -4.93 1.54 -4.40
CA ALA A 239 -6.26 1.06 -4.15
C ALA A 239 -7.13 1.12 -5.42
N GLY A 240 -8.10 0.22 -5.49
CA GLY A 240 -8.99 0.10 -6.63
C GLY A 240 -9.84 -1.16 -6.58
N LEU A 241 -10.32 -1.58 -7.75
CA LEU A 241 -11.05 -2.84 -7.90
C LEU A 241 -10.06 -4.00 -7.95
N GLY A 242 -10.28 -5.02 -7.12
CA GLY A 242 -9.48 -6.23 -7.17
C GLY A 242 -10.07 -7.39 -6.41
N ASP A 243 -9.25 -8.43 -6.27
CA ASP A 243 -9.60 -9.61 -5.51
C ASP A 243 -9.29 -9.38 -4.02
N PRO A 244 -10.31 -9.39 -3.12
CA PRO A 244 -10.11 -9.16 -1.70
C PRO A 244 -9.25 -10.25 -1.02
N ILE A 245 -9.24 -11.49 -1.54
CA ILE A 245 -8.38 -12.54 -1.01
C ILE A 245 -6.93 -12.28 -1.42
N ALA A 246 -6.70 -11.82 -2.65
CA ALA A 246 -5.36 -11.43 -3.09
C ALA A 246 -4.78 -10.31 -2.20
N ASP A 247 -5.59 -9.29 -1.86
CA ASP A 247 -5.17 -8.20 -0.99
C ASP A 247 -4.96 -8.66 0.47
N ALA A 248 -5.82 -9.54 0.98
CA ALA A 248 -5.65 -10.12 2.31
C ALA A 248 -4.40 -11.00 2.42
N VAL A 249 -4.15 -11.87 1.44
CA VAL A 249 -2.94 -12.70 1.41
C VAL A 249 -1.68 -11.85 1.21
N TYR A 250 -1.76 -10.73 0.51
CA TYR A 250 -0.66 -9.77 0.44
C TYR A 250 -0.31 -9.22 1.84
N HIS A 251 -1.31 -8.89 2.65
CA HIS A 251 -1.10 -8.52 4.06
C HIS A 251 -0.49 -9.69 4.87
N PHE A 252 -0.97 -10.91 4.67
CA PHE A 252 -0.49 -12.10 5.40
C PHE A 252 0.96 -12.48 5.09
N MET A 253 1.53 -12.01 3.99
CA MET A 253 2.96 -12.17 3.71
C MET A 253 3.86 -11.63 4.83
N ALA A 254 3.36 -10.72 5.68
CA ALA A 254 4.08 -10.27 6.85
C ALA A 254 4.56 -11.44 7.74
N TRP A 255 3.75 -12.50 7.92
CA TRP A 255 4.15 -13.68 8.72
C TRP A 255 5.35 -14.40 8.11
N ILE A 256 5.34 -14.57 6.79
CA ILE A 256 6.44 -15.20 6.05
C ILE A 256 7.70 -14.34 6.10
N LEU A 257 7.55 -13.03 5.91
CA LEU A 257 8.69 -12.10 5.90
C LEU A 257 9.29 -11.87 7.29
N MET A 258 8.48 -11.90 8.35
CA MET A 258 8.97 -11.89 9.73
C MET A 258 9.80 -13.15 10.02
N GLY A 259 9.35 -14.33 9.58
CA GLY A 259 10.09 -15.59 9.74
C GLY A 259 11.36 -15.72 8.89
N HIS A 260 11.50 -14.92 7.83
CA HIS A 260 12.64 -14.98 6.89
C HIS A 260 13.51 -13.71 6.86
N GLY A 261 13.45 -12.89 7.91
CA GLY A 261 14.22 -11.63 7.99
C GLY A 261 15.74 -11.82 7.86
N THR A 262 16.44 -10.83 7.32
CA THR A 262 17.89 -10.85 7.06
C THR A 262 18.79 -10.95 8.31
N SER A 263 18.19 -10.99 9.50
CA SER A 263 18.86 -11.02 10.81
C SER A 263 18.39 -12.18 11.70
N GLY A 264 17.84 -13.24 11.12
CA GLY A 264 17.50 -14.49 11.85
C GLY A 264 16.02 -14.85 11.89
N GLY A 265 15.14 -13.99 11.34
CA GLY A 265 13.69 -14.19 11.39
C GLY A 265 13.13 -14.18 12.82
N VAL A 266 11.81 -14.24 12.96
CA VAL A 266 11.12 -14.47 14.23
C VAL A 266 10.36 -15.78 14.09
N SER A 267 10.59 -16.73 15.01
CA SER A 267 9.93 -18.03 14.98
C SER A 267 8.43 -17.90 15.30
N GLU A 268 7.64 -18.95 14.99
CA GLU A 268 6.22 -18.96 15.32
C GLU A 268 5.99 -18.92 16.85
N GLU A 269 6.86 -19.58 17.61
CA GLU A 269 6.84 -19.55 19.08
C GLU A 269 7.12 -18.15 19.62
N GLU A 270 8.14 -17.47 19.08
CA GLU A 270 8.45 -16.09 19.45
C GLU A 270 7.30 -15.14 19.10
N LEU A 271 6.67 -15.30 17.93
CA LEU A 271 5.48 -14.52 17.56
C LEU A 271 4.33 -14.73 18.56
N ALA A 272 4.13 -15.97 19.01
CA ALA A 272 3.11 -16.30 19.99
C ALA A 272 3.40 -15.65 21.37
N GLU A 273 4.64 -15.69 21.85
CA GLU A 273 5.06 -15.01 23.08
C GLU A 273 4.85 -13.49 23.01
N LEU A 274 5.10 -12.93 21.84
CA LEU A 274 4.86 -11.52 21.52
C LEU A 274 3.36 -11.17 21.41
N GLY A 275 2.45 -12.15 21.48
CA GLY A 275 1.00 -11.93 21.36
C GLY A 275 0.53 -11.71 19.92
N ILE A 276 1.34 -12.08 18.93
CA ILE A 276 0.97 -12.04 17.51
C ILE A 276 0.31 -13.38 17.18
N PRO A 277 -0.91 -13.40 16.63
CA PRO A 277 -1.60 -14.66 16.36
C PRO A 277 -0.88 -15.47 15.28
N ALA A 278 -0.96 -16.80 15.38
CA ALA A 278 -0.54 -17.68 14.29
C ALA A 278 -1.29 -17.34 12.99
N LEU A 279 -0.63 -17.49 11.85
CA LEU A 279 -1.17 -17.11 10.54
C LEU A 279 -2.49 -17.83 10.25
N GLU A 280 -2.58 -19.10 10.61
CA GLU A 280 -3.76 -19.95 10.38
C GLU A 280 -4.97 -19.41 11.15
N ILE A 281 -4.76 -18.99 12.41
CA ILE A 281 -5.81 -18.40 13.26
C ILE A 281 -6.24 -17.05 12.72
N TYR A 282 -5.27 -16.23 12.30
CA TYR A 282 -5.53 -14.89 11.76
C TYR A 282 -6.29 -14.96 10.42
N ALA A 283 -5.86 -15.85 9.52
CA ALA A 283 -6.50 -16.10 8.24
C ALA A 283 -7.92 -16.68 8.41
N ALA A 284 -8.13 -17.59 9.37
CA ALA A 284 -9.45 -18.11 9.69
C ALA A 284 -10.39 -17.00 10.23
N SER A 285 -9.86 -16.11 11.09
CA SER A 285 -10.61 -14.96 11.60
C SER A 285 -11.04 -14.02 10.48
N TYR A 286 -10.14 -13.72 9.54
CA TYR A 286 -10.47 -12.94 8.35
C TYR A 286 -11.52 -13.64 7.49
N ALA A 287 -11.35 -14.94 7.21
CA ALA A 287 -12.28 -15.72 6.42
C ALA A 287 -13.69 -15.66 7.01
N HIS A 288 -13.82 -15.87 8.33
CA HIS A 288 -15.09 -15.77 9.04
C HIS A 288 -15.74 -14.39 8.87
N ARG A 289 -14.99 -13.31 9.08
CA ARG A 289 -15.49 -11.92 8.91
C ARG A 289 -15.87 -11.61 7.47
N ALA A 290 -15.20 -12.22 6.50
CA ALA A 290 -15.49 -12.10 5.08
C ALA A 290 -16.64 -13.03 4.60
N GLY A 291 -17.28 -13.78 5.49
CA GLY A 291 -18.36 -14.72 5.14
C GLY A 291 -17.87 -15.98 4.41
N LEU A 292 -16.60 -16.35 4.60
CA LEU A 292 -15.97 -17.52 4.00
C LEU A 292 -15.76 -18.60 5.06
N LYS A 293 -15.84 -19.87 4.65
CA LYS A 293 -15.50 -21.01 5.53
C LYS A 293 -13.99 -21.07 5.80
N THR A 294 -13.20 -20.89 4.74
CA THR A 294 -11.73 -20.82 4.75
C THR A 294 -11.29 -19.92 3.60
N ILE A 295 -10.00 -19.61 3.54
CA ILE A 295 -9.42 -18.94 2.38
C ILE A 295 -9.13 -19.98 1.29
N PRO A 296 -9.84 -19.96 0.15
CA PRO A 296 -9.59 -20.92 -0.92
C PRO A 296 -8.30 -20.59 -1.66
N HIS A 297 -7.64 -21.61 -2.21
CA HIS A 297 -6.41 -21.47 -3.00
C HIS A 297 -5.30 -20.68 -2.27
N PHE A 298 -5.23 -20.80 -0.94
CA PHE A 298 -4.34 -20.03 -0.07
C PHE A 298 -2.88 -20.04 -0.55
N GLU A 299 -2.34 -21.23 -0.83
CA GLU A 299 -0.97 -21.41 -1.34
C GLU A 299 -0.76 -20.74 -2.71
N THR A 300 -1.73 -20.81 -3.62
CA THR A 300 -1.65 -20.14 -4.93
C THR A 300 -1.63 -18.62 -4.80
N TYR A 301 -2.45 -18.04 -3.91
CA TYR A 301 -2.43 -16.60 -3.65
C TYR A 301 -1.11 -16.14 -3.06
N PHE A 302 -0.47 -16.93 -2.18
CA PHE A 302 0.88 -16.64 -1.71
C PHE A 302 1.91 -16.68 -2.83
N ALA A 303 1.90 -17.73 -3.66
CA ALA A 303 2.78 -17.85 -4.81
C ALA A 303 2.64 -16.63 -5.74
N TYR A 304 1.40 -16.22 -6.04
CA TYR A 304 1.11 -15.03 -6.82
C TYR A 304 1.64 -13.73 -6.18
N ASN A 305 1.36 -13.49 -4.89
CA ASN A 305 1.76 -12.22 -4.27
C ASN A 305 3.28 -12.12 -4.06
N LEU A 306 3.96 -13.24 -3.75
CA LEU A 306 5.41 -13.30 -3.68
C LEU A 306 6.04 -13.10 -5.07
N PHE A 307 5.47 -13.71 -6.12
CA PHE A 307 5.87 -13.46 -7.51
C PHE A 307 5.73 -11.97 -7.87
N ARG A 308 4.56 -11.37 -7.60
CA ARG A 308 4.32 -9.94 -7.82
C ARG A 308 5.34 -9.07 -7.07
N MET A 309 5.65 -9.41 -5.82
CA MET A 309 6.65 -8.70 -5.03
C MET A 309 8.06 -8.82 -5.63
N ALA A 310 8.47 -10.02 -6.06
CA ALA A 310 9.75 -10.25 -6.71
C ALA A 310 9.90 -9.39 -7.98
N VAL A 311 8.86 -9.33 -8.80
CA VAL A 311 8.83 -8.48 -10.01
C VAL A 311 8.95 -6.99 -9.65
N LEU A 312 8.15 -6.49 -8.71
CA LEU A 312 8.16 -5.07 -8.33
C LEU A 312 9.50 -4.64 -7.73
N GLN A 313 10.11 -5.48 -6.90
CA GLN A 313 11.45 -5.24 -6.38
C GLN A 313 12.50 -5.26 -7.49
N GLY A 314 12.35 -6.16 -8.47
CA GLY A 314 13.20 -6.22 -9.67
C GLY A 314 13.12 -5.01 -10.57
N ILE A 315 11.94 -4.44 -10.80
CA ILE A 315 11.78 -3.21 -11.61
C ILE A 315 12.42 -2.01 -10.90
N ALA A 316 12.25 -1.88 -9.59
CA ALA A 316 12.81 -0.77 -8.81
C ALA A 316 14.35 -0.66 -8.92
N THR A 317 15.03 -1.76 -9.25
CA THR A 317 16.48 -1.82 -9.47
C THR A 317 16.97 -0.98 -10.67
N ARG A 318 16.11 -0.79 -11.69
CA ARG A 318 16.45 -0.10 -12.94
C ARG A 318 16.54 1.43 -12.77
N ASN A 319 15.87 2.00 -11.77
CA ASN A 319 15.81 3.45 -11.53
C ASN A 319 16.94 3.96 -10.60
N GLY A 320 18.09 3.27 -10.55
CA GLY A 320 19.31 3.79 -9.90
C GLY A 320 19.49 3.47 -8.42
N LYS A 321 18.66 2.60 -7.82
CA LYS A 321 18.94 1.97 -6.52
C LYS A 321 18.99 0.46 -6.72
N ALA A 322 20.18 -0.07 -7.01
CA ALA A 322 20.37 -1.50 -7.21
C ALA A 322 19.99 -2.27 -5.92
N LYS A 323 18.79 -2.87 -5.90
CA LYS A 323 18.60 -4.11 -5.16
C LYS A 323 19.14 -5.21 -6.08
N SER A 324 20.18 -5.93 -5.67
CA SER A 324 20.79 -6.95 -6.53
C SER A 324 19.82 -8.10 -6.77
N VAL A 325 20.01 -8.86 -7.86
CA VAL A 325 19.32 -10.14 -8.11
C VAL A 325 19.30 -11.03 -6.85
N ALA A 326 20.35 -10.95 -6.02
CA ALA A 326 20.45 -11.62 -4.73
C ALA A 326 19.31 -11.32 -3.73
N GLN A 327 18.62 -10.18 -3.85
CA GLN A 327 17.46 -9.84 -3.01
C GLN A 327 16.14 -10.37 -3.58
N ILE A 328 16.09 -10.63 -4.90
CA ILE A 328 14.90 -11.15 -5.58
C ILE A 328 14.82 -12.68 -5.45
N ARG A 329 15.97 -13.37 -5.56
CA ARG A 329 16.05 -14.84 -5.54
C ARG A 329 15.37 -15.48 -4.31
N PRO A 330 15.55 -14.99 -3.06
CA PRO A 330 14.87 -15.56 -1.90
C PRO A 330 13.34 -15.47 -2.00
N ILE A 331 12.83 -14.35 -2.52
CA ILE A 331 11.39 -14.12 -2.70
C ILE A 331 10.83 -15.05 -3.79
N ALA A 332 11.55 -15.20 -4.90
CA ALA A 332 11.17 -16.11 -5.98
C ALA A 332 11.19 -17.58 -5.50
N ALA A 333 12.16 -17.97 -4.69
CA ALA A 333 12.24 -19.29 -4.08
C ALA A 333 11.06 -19.57 -3.14
N LEU A 334 10.69 -18.60 -2.29
CA LEU A 334 9.48 -18.70 -1.47
C LEU A 334 8.21 -18.81 -2.32
N ALA A 335 8.07 -17.97 -3.35
CA ALA A 335 6.93 -18.02 -4.27
C ALA A 335 6.79 -19.42 -4.91
N TRP A 336 7.91 -20.00 -5.37
CA TRP A 336 7.91 -21.34 -5.95
C TRP A 336 7.62 -22.43 -4.92
N ALA A 337 8.08 -22.29 -3.67
CA ALA A 337 7.75 -23.22 -2.59
C ALA A 337 6.23 -23.26 -2.32
N PHE A 338 5.56 -22.10 -2.31
CA PHE A 338 4.10 -22.01 -2.22
C PHE A 338 3.41 -22.63 -3.45
N ALA A 339 3.92 -22.40 -4.66
CA ALA A 339 3.39 -23.05 -5.87
C ALA A 339 3.48 -24.59 -5.78
N ARG A 340 4.59 -25.13 -5.24
CA ARG A 340 4.76 -26.58 -5.02
C ARG A 340 3.77 -27.14 -4.00
N ARG A 341 3.50 -26.41 -2.91
CA ARG A 341 2.44 -26.78 -1.95
C ARG A 341 1.05 -26.78 -2.59
N ALA A 342 0.86 -25.95 -3.61
CA ALA A 342 -0.34 -25.93 -4.46
C ALA A 342 -0.34 -26.98 -5.60
N GLY A 343 0.66 -27.86 -5.67
CA GLY A 343 0.73 -28.96 -6.65
C GLY A 343 1.64 -28.71 -7.86
N ALA A 344 2.47 -27.66 -7.87
CA ALA A 344 3.49 -27.50 -8.90
C ALA A 344 4.61 -28.57 -8.78
N THR A 345 5.05 -29.10 -9.93
CA THR A 345 6.12 -30.09 -10.03
C THR A 345 7.44 -29.50 -10.49
#